data_AF-A0A429RK01-F1
#
_entry.id   AF-A0A429RK01-F1
#
_cell.length_a   1.000
_cell.length_b   1.000
_cell.length_c   1.000
_cell.angle_alpha   90.00
_cell.angle_beta   90.00
_cell.angle_gamma   90.00
#
_symmetry.space_group_name_H-M   'P 1'
#
loop_
_entity.id
_entity.type
_entity.pdbx_description
1 polymer ?
#
loop_
_entity_poly.entity_id
_entity_poly.type
_entity_poly.pdbx_seq_one_letter_code
_entity_poly.pdbx_strand_id
1 'polypeptide(L)'
;MHGTRRSTLLAAVALAAAALLSAPAAATAAPVPGVSAAPMEPDVPAAPGTCTDPTFGGTFYCGGTYGSGKAFYTFSNGTREIFVIGADHAVWTRWTRTDGSLSAWTSLGGQGHAAPRILPRSTNSFAVRVRDYTRGSDSVPYTEYERVRSSSGSWTSWYRV
;
A
#
# COMPACT_ATOMS: atom_id res chain seq x y z
N MET A 1 88.53 -11.79 11.51
CA MET A 1 88.77 -13.16 12.00
C MET A 1 87.48 -13.95 11.76
N HIS A 2 87.22 -14.40 10.53
CA HIS A 2 87.45 -15.77 10.05
C HIS A 2 87.19 -16.86 11.10
N GLY A 3 86.02 -17.49 11.02
CA GLY A 3 85.63 -18.61 11.89
C GLY A 3 84.59 -19.50 11.22
N THR A 4 85.06 -20.37 10.32
CA THR A 4 84.29 -21.45 9.70
C THR A 4 84.21 -22.63 10.67
N ARG A 5 83.02 -23.20 10.95
CA ARG A 5 82.91 -24.62 11.34
C ARG A 5 81.67 -25.28 10.72
N ARG A 6 81.98 -26.34 9.98
CA ARG A 6 81.11 -27.37 9.37
C ARG A 6 80.62 -28.35 10.44
N SER A 7 79.43 -28.94 10.26
CA SER A 7 79.00 -30.27 10.76
C SER A 7 77.63 -30.63 10.16
N THR A 8 77.59 -31.47 9.11
CA THR A 8 77.26 -32.93 9.09
C THR A 8 75.76 -33.29 9.11
N LEU A 9 75.27 -33.57 7.90
CA LEU A 9 74.49 -34.74 7.44
C LEU A 9 73.51 -35.43 8.40
N LEU A 10 72.24 -35.52 7.97
CA LEU A 10 71.41 -36.72 8.13
C LEU A 10 70.58 -36.91 6.86
N ALA A 11 70.77 -38.06 6.23
CA ALA A 11 70.04 -38.54 5.07
C ALA A 11 68.63 -38.97 5.50
N ALA A 12 67.62 -38.54 4.75
CA ALA A 12 66.28 -39.12 4.82
C ALA A 12 65.88 -39.54 3.41
N VAL A 13 65.94 -40.84 3.16
CA VAL A 13 65.34 -41.49 2.00
C VAL A 13 63.83 -41.45 2.19
N ALA A 14 63.12 -40.69 1.36
CA ALA A 14 61.67 -40.72 1.31
C ALA A 14 61.23 -41.53 0.09
N LEU A 15 60.58 -42.68 0.35
CA LEU A 15 59.90 -43.47 -0.68
C LEU A 15 58.75 -42.65 -1.28
N ALA A 16 58.75 -42.50 -2.60
CA ALA A 16 57.60 -42.01 -3.34
C ALA A 16 56.58 -43.14 -3.49
N ALA A 17 55.41 -43.00 -2.86
CA ALA A 17 54.23 -43.80 -3.15
C ALA A 17 53.19 -42.88 -3.83
N ALA A 18 53.01 -43.08 -5.13
CA ALA A 18 51.97 -42.43 -5.90
C ALA A 18 50.63 -43.13 -5.62
N ALA A 19 49.66 -42.40 -5.04
CA ALA A 19 48.26 -42.81 -4.99
C ALA A 19 47.44 -41.83 -5.83
N LEU A 20 46.76 -42.37 -6.84
CA LEU A 20 45.90 -41.68 -7.79
C LEU A 20 44.43 -41.77 -7.36
N LEU A 21 43.67 -40.71 -7.70
CA LEU A 21 42.21 -40.56 -7.77
C LEU A 21 41.46 -40.48 -6.41
N SER A 22 40.49 -39.59 -6.17
CA SER A 22 39.66 -38.76 -7.05
C SER A 22 39.12 -37.54 -6.26
N ALA A 23 39.06 -36.38 -6.89
CA ALA A 23 38.39 -35.20 -6.32
C ALA A 23 36.91 -35.19 -6.75
N PRO A 24 35.94 -34.86 -5.88
CA PRO A 24 34.58 -34.57 -6.34
C PRO A 24 34.60 -33.25 -7.10
N ALA A 25 34.03 -33.26 -8.31
CA ALA A 25 33.79 -32.04 -9.07
C ALA A 25 32.86 -31.12 -8.26
N ALA A 26 33.40 -30.03 -7.72
CA ALA A 26 32.59 -28.92 -7.27
C ALA A 26 31.93 -28.30 -8.50
N ALA A 27 30.62 -28.51 -8.65
CA ALA A 27 29.83 -27.84 -9.66
C ALA A 27 29.83 -26.33 -9.35
N THR A 28 30.73 -25.59 -9.98
CA THR A 28 30.65 -24.13 -10.02
C THR A 28 29.47 -23.76 -10.89
N ALA A 29 28.34 -23.41 -10.27
CA ALA A 29 27.24 -22.74 -10.96
C ALA A 29 27.78 -21.42 -11.55
N ALA A 30 27.75 -21.29 -12.87
CA ALA A 30 28.08 -20.05 -13.55
C ALA A 30 27.07 -18.96 -13.13
N PRO A 31 27.49 -17.71 -12.89
CA PRO A 31 26.56 -16.62 -12.72
C PRO A 31 25.82 -16.40 -14.04
N VAL A 32 24.50 -16.47 -14.04
CA VAL A 32 23.67 -16.06 -15.18
C VAL A 32 23.76 -14.54 -15.32
N PRO A 33 24.37 -13.99 -16.40
CA PRO A 33 24.34 -12.56 -16.65
C PRO A 33 23.00 -12.23 -17.30
N GLY A 34 22.18 -11.41 -16.64
CA GLY A 34 20.94 -10.92 -17.26
C GLY A 34 19.74 -10.72 -16.35
N VAL A 35 19.81 -11.09 -15.06
CA VAL A 35 18.82 -10.61 -14.10
C VAL A 35 19.37 -9.34 -13.47
N SER A 36 19.29 -8.24 -14.22
CA SER A 36 19.14 -6.95 -13.55
C SER A 36 17.88 -7.10 -12.72
N ALA A 37 18.02 -7.22 -11.40
CA ALA A 37 16.89 -7.06 -10.51
C ALA A 37 16.26 -5.74 -10.91
N ALA A 38 15.11 -5.80 -11.58
CA ALA A 38 14.29 -4.61 -11.71
C ALA A 38 14.16 -4.06 -10.30
N PRO A 39 14.37 -2.75 -10.08
CA PRO A 39 14.08 -2.18 -8.77
C PRO A 39 12.68 -2.65 -8.42
N MET A 40 12.52 -3.18 -7.20
CA MET A 40 11.23 -3.54 -6.65
C MET A 40 10.36 -2.29 -6.75
N GLU A 41 9.60 -2.15 -7.84
CA GLU A 41 8.62 -1.09 -7.95
C GLU A 41 7.65 -1.40 -6.81
N PRO A 42 7.55 -0.55 -5.79
CA PRO A 42 6.62 -0.80 -4.70
C PRO A 42 5.27 -1.02 -5.36
N ASP A 43 4.66 -2.20 -5.15
CA ASP A 43 3.45 -2.67 -5.83
C ASP A 43 2.48 -1.51 -6.07
N VAL A 44 2.56 -0.86 -7.23
CA VAL A 44 1.66 0.24 -7.55
C VAL A 44 0.32 -0.46 -7.73
N PRO A 45 -0.66 -0.25 -6.83
CA PRO A 45 -1.89 -1.00 -6.91
C PRO A 45 -2.49 -0.76 -8.29
N ALA A 46 -2.84 -1.84 -8.98
CA ALA A 46 -3.46 -1.78 -10.29
C ALA A 46 -4.57 -0.72 -10.30
N ALA A 47 -4.62 0.08 -11.36
CA ALA A 47 -5.56 1.20 -11.45
C ALA A 47 -6.98 0.75 -11.07
N PRO A 48 -7.67 1.49 -10.20
CA PRO A 48 -8.98 1.07 -9.72
C PRO A 48 -9.98 0.98 -10.87
N GLY A 49 -10.92 0.02 -10.76
CA GLY A 49 -12.07 0.00 -11.64
C GLY A 49 -12.98 1.20 -11.40
N THR A 50 -13.89 1.47 -12.33
CA THR A 50 -14.89 2.54 -12.18
C THR A 50 -16.29 1.96 -12.10
N CYS A 51 -17.07 2.43 -11.14
CA CYS A 51 -18.46 2.04 -10.92
C CYS A 51 -19.39 3.27 -10.94
N THR A 52 -20.68 3.00 -11.08
CA THR A 52 -21.75 3.99 -10.92
C THR A 52 -22.79 3.49 -9.91
N ASP A 53 -23.53 4.42 -9.29
CA ASP A 53 -24.64 4.07 -8.42
C ASP A 53 -25.98 4.29 -9.14
N PRO A 54 -26.91 3.32 -9.15
CA PRO A 54 -28.16 3.46 -9.88
C PRO A 54 -29.11 4.53 -9.30
N THR A 55 -28.97 4.88 -8.02
CA THR A 55 -29.78 5.91 -7.38
C THR A 55 -29.08 7.26 -7.42
N PHE A 56 -27.80 7.32 -7.04
CA PHE A 56 -27.05 8.57 -6.90
C PHE A 56 -26.28 8.97 -8.17
N GLY A 57 -26.21 8.10 -9.18
CA GLY A 57 -25.43 8.29 -10.39
C GLY A 57 -23.92 8.41 -10.11
N GLY A 58 -23.24 9.20 -10.93
CA GLY A 58 -21.81 9.48 -10.80
C GLY A 58 -20.91 8.34 -11.26
N THR A 59 -19.62 8.63 -11.37
CA THR A 59 -18.57 7.64 -11.68
C THR A 59 -17.48 7.78 -10.64
N PHE A 60 -17.10 6.66 -10.02
CA PHE A 60 -16.18 6.64 -8.90
C PHE A 60 -15.37 5.34 -8.88
N TYR A 61 -14.27 5.34 -8.14
CA TYR A 61 -13.40 4.18 -8.01
C TYR A 61 -14.03 3.04 -7.23
N CYS A 62 -13.84 1.81 -7.70
CA CYS A 62 -14.32 0.57 -7.09
C CYS A 62 -13.36 -0.60 -7.40
N GLY A 63 -13.61 -1.75 -6.79
CA GLY A 63 -12.72 -2.92 -6.86
C GLY A 63 -11.50 -2.79 -5.95
N GLY A 64 -10.78 -3.90 -5.74
CA GLY A 64 -9.60 -3.93 -4.87
C GLY A 64 -9.87 -3.33 -3.48
N THR A 65 -9.01 -2.40 -3.04
CA THR A 65 -9.14 -1.68 -1.76
C THR A 65 -10.37 -0.77 -1.68
N TYR A 66 -11.00 -0.44 -2.81
CA TYR A 66 -12.22 0.37 -2.87
C TYR A 66 -13.49 -0.46 -2.70
N GLY A 67 -13.43 -1.80 -2.82
CA GLY A 67 -14.61 -2.66 -2.69
C GLY A 67 -15.75 -2.23 -3.62
N SER A 68 -16.92 -1.91 -3.07
CA SER A 68 -18.06 -1.38 -3.86
C SER A 68 -17.89 0.10 -4.29
N GLY A 69 -16.84 0.78 -3.83
CA GLY A 69 -16.51 2.16 -4.15
C GLY A 69 -17.30 3.21 -3.38
N LYS A 70 -18.23 2.78 -2.51
CA LYS A 70 -19.22 3.65 -1.89
C LYS A 70 -19.47 3.33 -0.43
N ALA A 71 -19.77 4.37 0.34
CA ALA A 71 -20.32 4.27 1.68
C ALA A 71 -21.52 5.20 1.83
N PHE A 72 -22.40 4.89 2.78
CA PHE A 72 -23.63 5.65 2.99
C PHE A 72 -23.80 6.06 4.44
N TYR A 73 -24.43 7.20 4.65
CA TYR A 73 -25.07 7.56 5.91
C TYR A 73 -26.57 7.77 5.69
N THR A 74 -27.39 7.30 6.63
CA THR A 74 -28.84 7.51 6.62
C THR A 74 -29.19 8.42 7.80
N PHE A 75 -29.80 9.55 7.50
CA PHE A 75 -30.24 10.53 8.49
C PHE A 75 -31.53 10.08 9.19
N SER A 76 -31.79 10.64 10.36
CA SER A 76 -32.98 10.34 11.16
C SER A 76 -34.31 10.67 10.46
N ASN A 77 -34.29 11.53 9.45
CA ASN A 77 -35.45 11.88 8.63
C ASN A 77 -35.62 10.96 7.38
N GLY A 78 -34.81 9.91 7.26
CA GLY A 78 -34.85 8.97 6.14
C GLY A 78 -34.07 9.39 4.89
N THR A 79 -33.58 10.63 4.82
CA THR A 79 -32.66 11.04 3.74
C THR A 79 -31.33 10.31 3.83
N ARG A 80 -30.64 10.16 2.70
CA ARG A 80 -29.39 9.39 2.60
C ARG A 80 -28.32 10.21 1.91
N GLU A 81 -27.08 10.05 2.35
CA GLU A 81 -25.90 10.66 1.75
C GLU A 81 -24.90 9.56 1.36
N ILE A 82 -24.43 9.61 0.12
CA ILE A 82 -23.41 8.71 -0.43
C ILE A 82 -22.04 9.38 -0.35
N PHE A 83 -21.01 8.60 -0.11
CA PHE A 83 -19.61 9.00 -0.13
C PHE A 83 -18.84 8.04 -1.04
N VAL A 84 -18.06 8.61 -1.96
CA VAL A 84 -17.28 7.85 -2.95
C VAL A 84 -15.90 8.49 -3.12
N ILE A 85 -14.97 7.77 -3.74
CA ILE A 85 -13.70 8.34 -4.19
C ILE A 85 -13.78 8.63 -5.69
N GLY A 86 -13.55 9.89 -6.06
CA GLY A 86 -13.53 10.33 -7.46
C GLY A 86 -12.22 9.97 -8.17
N ALA A 87 -12.18 10.21 -9.49
CA ALA A 87 -10.98 9.97 -10.29
C ALA A 87 -9.78 10.88 -9.90
N ASP A 88 -10.05 11.94 -9.16
CA ASP A 88 -9.08 12.86 -8.56
C ASP A 88 -8.59 12.43 -7.17
N HIS A 89 -8.95 11.22 -6.74
CA HIS A 89 -8.71 10.67 -5.39
C HIS A 89 -9.33 11.49 -4.24
N ALA A 90 -10.17 12.49 -4.55
CA ALA A 90 -10.91 13.23 -3.54
C ALA A 90 -12.16 12.45 -3.09
N VAL A 91 -12.62 12.75 -1.88
CA VAL A 91 -13.92 12.27 -1.40
C VAL A 91 -15.00 13.14 -2.02
N TRP A 92 -15.96 12.51 -2.68
CA TRP A 92 -17.13 13.16 -3.24
C TRP A 92 -18.39 12.69 -2.53
N THR A 93 -19.35 13.60 -2.36
CA THR A 93 -20.63 13.29 -1.73
C THR A 93 -21.82 13.85 -2.49
N ARG A 94 -22.96 13.18 -2.32
CA ARG A 94 -24.27 13.55 -2.84
C ARG A 94 -25.34 13.04 -1.89
N TRP A 95 -26.45 13.74 -1.73
CA TRP A 95 -27.52 13.33 -0.82
C TRP A 95 -28.90 13.50 -1.43
N THR A 96 -29.86 12.74 -0.90
CA THR A 96 -31.28 12.96 -1.15
C THR A 96 -31.79 14.09 -0.28
N ARG A 97 -32.65 14.93 -0.83
CA ARG A 97 -33.43 15.91 -0.08
C ARG A 97 -34.75 15.30 0.36
N THR A 98 -35.45 15.98 1.26
CA THR A 98 -36.75 15.55 1.78
C THR A 98 -37.84 15.49 0.71
N ASP A 99 -37.68 16.23 -0.38
CA ASP A 99 -38.57 16.20 -1.56
C ASP A 99 -38.23 15.05 -2.54
N GLY A 100 -37.26 14.20 -2.21
CA GLY A 100 -36.78 13.10 -3.06
C GLY A 100 -35.79 13.52 -4.14
N SER A 101 -35.54 14.82 -4.34
CA SER A 101 -34.54 15.29 -5.29
C SER A 101 -33.12 14.98 -4.80
N LEU A 102 -32.17 14.86 -5.74
CA LEU A 102 -30.76 14.71 -5.42
C LEU A 102 -30.05 16.06 -5.38
N SER A 103 -29.10 16.21 -4.46
CA SER A 103 -28.15 17.32 -4.49
C SER A 103 -27.24 17.28 -5.72
N ALA A 104 -26.44 18.32 -5.93
CA ALA A 104 -25.28 18.20 -6.80
C ALA A 104 -24.18 17.36 -6.11
N TRP A 105 -23.30 16.75 -6.90
CA TRP A 105 -22.05 16.20 -6.38
C TRP A 105 -21.19 17.32 -5.80
N THR A 106 -20.71 17.11 -4.58
CA THR A 106 -19.88 18.08 -3.85
C THR A 106 -18.58 17.40 -3.44
N SER A 107 -17.45 18.02 -3.77
CA SER A 107 -16.15 17.54 -3.30
C SER A 107 -15.95 17.93 -1.84
N LEU A 108 -15.50 16.98 -1.04
CA LEU A 108 -15.04 17.19 0.32
C LEU A 108 -13.51 17.32 0.38
N GLY A 109 -12.82 17.21 -0.76
CA GLY A 109 -11.36 17.14 -0.83
C GLY A 109 -10.80 15.85 -0.21
N GLY A 110 -9.62 15.94 0.40
CA GLY A 110 -8.91 14.79 0.95
C GLY A 110 -8.19 13.98 -0.12
N GLN A 111 -7.59 12.86 0.29
CA GLN A 111 -6.89 11.91 -0.57
C GLN A 111 -7.23 10.49 -0.10
N GLY A 112 -8.01 9.77 -0.90
CA GLY A 112 -8.50 8.44 -0.59
C GLY A 112 -8.04 7.44 -1.64
N HIS A 113 -7.39 6.37 -1.18
CA HIS A 113 -6.93 5.27 -2.02
C HIS A 113 -7.57 3.91 -1.63
N ALA A 114 -8.66 3.99 -0.87
CA ALA A 114 -9.50 2.88 -0.45
C ALA A 114 -10.95 3.37 -0.28
N ALA A 115 -11.87 2.44 -0.05
CA ALA A 115 -13.28 2.78 0.18
C ALA A 115 -13.42 3.78 1.34
N PRO A 116 -14.26 4.83 1.20
CA PRO A 116 -14.53 5.72 2.32
C PRO A 116 -15.26 4.93 3.42
N ARG A 117 -15.00 5.29 4.67
CA ARG A 117 -15.63 4.67 5.84
C ARG A 117 -16.43 5.71 6.61
N ILE A 118 -17.65 5.34 6.98
CA ILE A 118 -18.52 6.18 7.80
C ILE A 118 -18.48 5.67 9.23
N LEU A 119 -18.13 6.55 10.16
CA LEU A 119 -18.02 6.26 11.58
C LEU A 119 -19.10 7.07 12.31
N PRO A 120 -20.22 6.44 12.72
CA PRO A 120 -21.26 7.12 13.48
C PRO A 120 -20.70 7.71 14.78
N ARG A 121 -21.11 8.92 15.13
CA ARG A 121 -20.75 9.56 16.41
C ARG A 121 -21.97 9.83 17.27
N SER A 122 -22.96 10.51 16.71
CA SER A 122 -24.25 10.76 17.36
C SER A 122 -25.34 10.97 16.28
N THR A 123 -26.58 11.28 16.69
CA THR A 123 -27.68 11.51 15.75
C THR A 123 -27.31 12.58 14.72
N ASN A 124 -27.36 12.21 13.44
CA ASN A 124 -27.00 13.05 12.30
C ASN A 124 -25.54 13.58 12.31
N SER A 125 -24.66 12.95 13.09
CA SER A 125 -23.24 13.30 13.23
C SER A 125 -22.36 12.07 13.02
N PHE A 126 -21.35 12.19 12.15
CA PHE A 126 -20.48 11.09 11.77
C PHE A 126 -19.14 11.61 11.25
N ALA A 127 -18.11 10.75 11.27
CA ALA A 127 -16.87 11.00 10.55
C ALA A 127 -16.86 10.25 9.22
N VAL A 128 -16.27 10.87 8.20
CA VAL A 128 -15.83 10.20 6.98
C VAL A 128 -14.34 9.98 7.13
N ARG A 129 -13.90 8.73 7.08
CA ARG A 129 -12.49 8.33 7.16
C ARG A 129 -12.01 7.72 5.85
N VAL A 130 -10.80 8.10 5.45
CA VAL A 130 -10.12 7.60 4.25
C VAL A 130 -8.71 7.16 4.59
N ARG A 131 -8.14 6.34 3.70
CA ARG A 131 -6.72 5.96 3.74
C ARG A 131 -5.99 6.59 2.58
N ASP A 132 -4.85 7.17 2.89
CA ASP A 132 -3.92 7.72 1.93
C ASP A 132 -2.68 6.83 1.85
N TYR A 133 -2.61 6.01 0.79
CA TYR A 133 -1.45 5.13 0.54
C TYR A 133 -0.21 5.89 0.03
N THR A 134 -0.32 7.18 -0.31
CA THR A 134 0.84 8.01 -0.69
C THR A 134 1.62 8.52 0.53
N ARG A 135 1.06 8.38 1.73
CA ARG A 135 1.62 8.90 2.99
C ARG A 135 1.78 7.80 4.06
N GLY A 136 2.32 6.66 3.66
CA GLY A 136 2.60 5.53 4.56
C GLY A 136 4.03 5.50 5.12
N SER A 137 4.27 4.57 6.05
CA SER A 137 5.59 4.07 6.45
C SER A 137 5.74 2.60 6.05
N ASP A 138 6.94 2.04 6.21
CA ASP A 138 7.20 0.61 5.90
C ASP A 138 6.33 -0.36 6.72
N SER A 139 6.00 0.02 7.96
CA SER A 139 5.18 -0.78 8.87
C SER A 139 3.68 -0.56 8.71
N VAL A 140 3.27 0.62 8.23
CA VAL A 140 1.87 0.97 7.97
C VAL A 140 1.84 1.72 6.65
N PRO A 141 1.51 1.07 5.52
CA PRO A 141 1.68 1.64 4.19
C PRO A 141 0.65 2.74 3.85
N TYR A 142 -0.06 3.28 4.84
CA TYR A 142 -1.02 4.35 4.67
C TYR A 142 -1.06 5.28 5.89
N THR A 143 -1.54 6.49 5.66
CA THR A 143 -2.04 7.37 6.73
C THR A 143 -3.56 7.41 6.68
N GLU A 144 -4.24 7.38 7.84
CA GLU A 144 -5.68 7.61 7.90
C GLU A 144 -5.97 9.10 8.13
N TYR A 145 -6.96 9.62 7.41
CA TYR A 145 -7.49 10.96 7.60
C TYR A 145 -8.99 10.88 7.82
N GLU A 146 -9.51 11.71 8.71
CA GLU A 146 -10.94 11.87 8.90
C GLU A 146 -11.38 13.33 8.86
N ARG A 147 -12.62 13.58 8.44
CA ARG A 147 -13.34 14.82 8.70
C ARG A 147 -14.70 14.49 9.29
N VAL A 148 -15.20 15.37 10.15
CA VAL A 148 -16.45 15.14 10.88
C VAL A 148 -17.53 16.05 10.35
N ARG A 149 -18.71 15.49 10.11
CA ARG A 149 -19.95 16.23 9.89
C ARG A 149 -20.67 16.36 11.22
N SER A 150 -20.93 17.58 11.66
CA SER A 150 -21.78 17.84 12.82
C SER A 150 -23.25 17.56 12.50
N SER A 151 -24.08 17.48 13.54
CA SER A 151 -25.54 17.41 13.41
C SER A 151 -26.13 18.63 12.69
N SER A 152 -25.47 19.79 12.74
CA SER A 152 -25.86 21.00 11.99
C SER A 152 -25.47 20.96 10.51
N GLY A 153 -24.78 19.91 10.05
CA GLY A 153 -24.30 19.79 8.67
C GLY A 153 -23.02 20.57 8.36
N SER A 154 -22.41 21.19 9.38
CA SER A 154 -21.08 21.78 9.25
C SER A 154 -20.02 20.68 9.22
N TRP A 155 -18.94 20.93 8.50
CA TRP A 155 -17.84 19.99 8.39
C TRP A 155 -16.56 20.55 9.00
N THR A 156 -15.80 19.71 9.69
CA THR A 156 -14.42 20.04 10.06
C THR A 156 -13.51 20.02 8.83
N SER A 157 -12.30 20.56 8.99
CA SER A 157 -11.16 20.22 8.12
C SER A 157 -10.81 18.73 8.26
N TRP A 158 -10.10 18.19 7.27
CA TRP A 158 -9.46 16.89 7.39
C TRP A 158 -8.35 16.93 8.43
N TYR A 159 -8.27 15.89 9.26
CA TYR A 159 -7.17 15.70 10.19
C TYR A 159 -6.72 14.24 10.21
N ARG A 160 -5.45 14.04 10.52
CA ARG A 160 -4.82 12.72 10.59
C ARG A 160 -5.27 11.99 11.87
N VAL A 161 -5.47 10.67 11.79
CA VAL A 161 -5.80 9.80 12.92
C VAL A 161 -4.89 8.58 13.01
#